data_AF-A0AAQ3QTC9-F1
#
_entry.id   AF-A0AAQ3QTC9-F1
#
_cell.length_a   1.000
_cell.length_b   1.000
_cell.length_c   1.000
_cell.angle_alpha   90.00
_cell.angle_beta   90.00
_cell.angle_gamma   90.00
#
_symmetry.space_group_name_H-M   'P 1'
#
loop_
_entity.id
_entity.type
_entity.pdbx_description
1 polymer ?
#
loop_
_entity_poly.entity_id
_entity_poly.type
_entity_poly.pdbx_seq_one_letter_code
_entity_poly.pdbx_strand_id
1 'polypeptide(L)'
;MRNMAIPMKEKFDKYWGECNMIMALASILDPRCKLYVINYCFSLIYKPDYVASENVDKVMNYLQLMYDEYADKYRGETTSSHEVGNNDNNSSSNVTSSIVTGFDQIMSIVREK
;
A
#
# COMPACT_ATOMS: atom_id res chain seq x y z
N MET A 1 -36.93 7.27 -19.52
CA MET A 1 -35.82 6.69 -18.74
C MET A 1 -34.47 7.38 -18.95
N ARG A 2 -34.08 7.84 -20.16
CA ARG A 2 -32.78 8.52 -20.36
C ARG A 2 -32.56 9.80 -19.55
N ASN A 3 -33.60 10.61 -19.32
CA ASN A 3 -33.45 11.90 -18.61
C ASN A 3 -33.08 11.78 -17.13
N MET A 4 -33.36 10.64 -16.47
CA MET A 4 -32.91 10.38 -15.10
C MET A 4 -31.55 9.68 -15.07
N ALA A 5 -31.18 8.95 -16.12
CA ALA A 5 -29.90 8.26 -16.20
C ALA A 5 -28.71 9.23 -16.34
N ILE A 6 -28.90 10.36 -17.02
CA ILE A 6 -27.87 11.40 -17.22
C ILE A 6 -27.37 11.97 -15.88
N PRO A 7 -28.22 12.52 -14.99
CA PRO A 7 -27.75 13.06 -13.71
C PRO A 7 -27.24 11.97 -12.75
N MET A 8 -27.67 10.72 -12.89
CA MET A 8 -27.11 9.60 -12.12
C MET A 8 -25.69 9.26 -12.59
N LYS A 9 -25.44 9.29 -13.90
CA LYS A 9 -24.10 9.12 -14.47
C LYS A 9 -23.17 10.26 -14.07
N GLU A 10 -23.62 11.52 -14.09
CA GLU A 10 -22.79 12.66 -13.67
C GLU A 10 -22.35 12.55 -12.20
N LYS A 11 -23.24 12.13 -11.31
CA LYS A 11 -22.89 11.87 -9.90
C LYS A 11 -21.93 10.69 -9.79
N PHE A 12 -22.12 9.65 -10.58
CA PHE A 12 -21.20 8.51 -10.61
C PHE A 12 -19.81 8.95 -11.06
N ASP A 13 -19.69 9.62 -12.21
CA ASP A 13 -18.43 10.09 -12.76
C ASP A 13 -17.73 11.09 -11.82
N LYS A 14 -18.49 11.90 -11.06
CA LYS A 14 -17.91 12.81 -10.06
C LYS A 14 -17.15 12.10 -8.94
N TYR A 15 -17.68 10.97 -8.45
CA TYR A 15 -17.07 10.25 -7.33
C TYR A 15 -16.21 9.08 -7.79
N TRP A 16 -16.45 8.52 -8.97
CA TRP A 16 -15.82 7.30 -9.49
C TRP A 16 -15.05 7.51 -10.80
N GLY A 17 -15.05 8.72 -11.36
CA GLY A 17 -14.27 9.06 -12.55
C GLY A 17 -12.77 9.16 -12.28
N GLU A 18 -12.38 9.48 -11.05
CA GLU A 18 -10.99 9.47 -10.58
C GLU A 18 -10.71 8.30 -9.64
N CYS A 19 -9.43 7.97 -9.46
CA CYS A 19 -9.00 6.83 -8.66
C CYS A 19 -9.32 7.06 -7.18
N ASN A 20 -10.34 6.35 -6.67
CA ASN A 20 -10.68 6.34 -5.25
C ASN A 20 -9.62 5.58 -4.44
N MET A 21 -8.65 6.32 -3.89
CA MET A 21 -7.55 5.76 -3.12
C MET A 21 -8.03 4.88 -1.96
N ILE A 22 -9.07 5.30 -1.24
CA ILE A 22 -9.64 4.54 -0.10
C ILE A 22 -10.20 3.19 -0.55
N MET A 23 -10.93 3.16 -1.67
CA MET A 23 -11.49 1.92 -2.22
C MET A 23 -10.39 0.99 -2.72
N ALA A 24 -9.36 1.56 -3.35
CA ALA A 24 -8.19 0.82 -3.80
C ALA A 24 -7.47 0.18 -2.59
N LEU A 25 -7.14 0.96 -1.57
CA LEU A 25 -6.51 0.45 -0.35
C LEU A 25 -7.36 -0.62 0.33
N ALA A 26 -8.65 -0.38 0.55
CA ALA A 26 -9.55 -1.37 1.12
C ALA A 26 -9.55 -2.69 0.34
N SER A 27 -9.43 -2.61 -0.99
CA SER A 27 -9.33 -3.79 -1.85
C SER A 27 -7.99 -4.52 -1.71
N ILE A 28 -6.88 -3.83 -1.43
CA ILE A 28 -5.58 -4.47 -1.15
C ILE A 28 -5.57 -5.12 0.23
N LEU A 29 -6.13 -4.42 1.22
CA LEU A 29 -6.22 -4.92 2.60
C LEU A 29 -7.17 -6.11 2.72
N ASP A 30 -8.10 -6.32 1.77
CA ASP A 30 -8.87 -7.56 1.70
C ASP A 30 -7.96 -8.72 1.26
N PRO A 31 -7.75 -9.75 2.10
CA PRO A 31 -6.84 -10.87 1.82
C PRO A 31 -7.17 -11.63 0.53
N ARG A 32 -8.42 -11.55 0.06
CA ARG A 32 -8.92 -12.27 -1.11
C ARG A 32 -8.65 -11.53 -2.42
N CYS A 33 -8.51 -10.21 -2.36
CA CYS A 33 -8.45 -9.36 -3.54
C CYS A 33 -7.01 -9.00 -3.92
N LYS A 34 -6.14 -8.74 -2.93
CA LYS A 34 -4.69 -8.45 -3.09
C LYS A 34 -4.42 -7.40 -4.21
N LEU A 35 -3.17 -7.20 -4.57
CA LEU A 35 -2.78 -6.26 -5.63
C LEU A 35 -3.30 -6.65 -7.04
N TYR A 36 -3.66 -7.92 -7.22
CA TYR A 36 -4.11 -8.46 -8.50
C TYR A 36 -5.43 -7.82 -8.97
N VAL A 37 -6.40 -7.64 -8.06
CA VAL A 37 -7.69 -7.03 -8.40
C VAL A 37 -7.50 -5.59 -8.85
N ILE A 38 -6.55 -4.84 -8.29
CA ILE A 38 -6.31 -3.46 -8.69
C ILE A 38 -5.65 -3.37 -10.07
N ASN A 39 -4.62 -4.19 -10.31
CA ASN A 39 -4.00 -4.25 -11.64
C ASN A 39 -5.03 -4.58 -12.72
N TYR A 40 -5.91 -5.56 -12.46
CA TYR A 40 -6.97 -5.90 -13.39
C TYR A 40 -8.01 -4.78 -13.54
N CYS A 41 -8.61 -4.31 -12.42
CA CYS A 41 -9.66 -3.31 -12.45
C CYS A 41 -9.20 -1.98 -13.05
N PHE A 42 -7.97 -1.53 -12.75
CA PHE A 42 -7.47 -0.25 -13.26
C PHE A 42 -7.15 -0.32 -14.75
N SER A 43 -6.68 -1.46 -15.27
CA SER A 43 -6.55 -1.67 -16.71
C SER A 43 -7.89 -1.64 -17.45
N LEU A 44 -9.00 -2.01 -16.79
CA LEU A 44 -10.33 -1.95 -17.38
C LEU A 44 -10.97 -0.55 -17.30
N ILE A 45 -10.71 0.18 -16.20
CA ILE A 45 -11.34 1.48 -15.90
C ILE A 45 -10.56 2.64 -16.55
N TYR A 46 -9.23 2.62 -16.48
CA TYR A 46 -8.38 3.68 -17.01
C TYR A 46 -7.80 3.25 -18.37
N LYS A 47 -8.30 3.89 -19.43
CA LYS A 47 -7.63 3.92 -20.72
C LYS A 47 -7.02 5.32 -20.84
N PRO A 48 -5.71 5.51 -21.04
CA PRO A 48 -4.67 4.58 -21.51
C PRO A 48 -3.88 3.85 -20.40
N ASP A 49 -3.21 2.74 -20.76
CA ASP A 49 -2.52 1.84 -19.82
C ASP A 49 -1.49 2.52 -18.89
N TYR A 50 -0.86 3.61 -19.33
CA TYR A 50 0.08 4.37 -18.49
C TYR A 50 -0.61 5.06 -17.30
N VAL A 51 -1.86 5.49 -17.45
CA VAL A 51 -2.66 6.11 -16.37
C VAL A 51 -3.06 5.03 -15.36
N ALA A 52 -3.35 3.82 -15.85
CA ALA A 52 -3.61 2.68 -14.99
C ALA A 52 -2.38 2.37 -14.12
N SER A 53 -1.19 2.24 -14.71
CA SER A 53 0.02 1.94 -13.94
C SER A 53 0.36 3.03 -12.94
N GLU A 54 0.26 4.31 -13.33
CA GLU A 54 0.51 5.44 -12.43
C GLU A 54 -0.43 5.43 -11.21
N ASN A 55 -1.71 5.09 -11.41
CA ASN A 55 -2.66 4.97 -10.32
C ASN A 55 -2.35 3.76 -9.43
N VAL A 56 -1.90 2.62 -9.98
CA VAL A 56 -1.43 1.49 -9.17
C VAL A 56 -0.23 1.89 -8.32
N ASP A 57 0.75 2.58 -8.90
CA ASP A 57 1.96 3.04 -8.20
C ASP A 57 1.62 4.03 -7.08
N LYS A 58 0.66 4.93 -7.31
CA LYS A 58 0.16 5.85 -6.27
C LYS A 58 -0.47 5.10 -5.10
N VAL A 59 -1.32 4.11 -5.39
CA VAL A 59 -1.96 3.29 -4.34
C VAL A 59 -0.91 2.50 -3.57
N MET A 60 0.09 1.94 -4.25
CA MET A 60 1.17 1.18 -3.62
C MET A 60 2.04 2.07 -2.72
N ASN A 61 2.42 3.26 -3.19
CA ASN A 61 3.17 4.24 -2.38
C ASN A 61 2.38 4.66 -1.14
N TYR A 62 1.08 4.89 -1.28
CA TYR A 62 0.25 5.28 -0.15
C TYR A 62 0.11 4.13 0.87
N LEU A 63 -0.02 2.89 0.40
CA LEU A 63 -0.03 1.72 1.29
C LEU A 63 1.28 1.57 2.06
N GLN A 64 2.42 1.76 1.37
CA GLN A 64 3.75 1.74 1.97
C GLN A 64 3.86 2.82 3.06
N LEU A 65 3.45 4.06 2.75
CA LEU A 65 3.48 5.17 3.70
C LEU A 65 2.65 4.88 4.96
N MET A 66 1.44 4.32 4.80
CA MET A 66 0.61 3.92 5.94
C MET A 66 1.25 2.79 6.76
N TYR A 67 1.91 1.84 6.09
CA TYR A 67 2.62 0.79 6.77
C TYR A 67 3.83 1.32 7.54
N ASP A 68 4.61 2.22 6.96
CA ASP A 68 5.77 2.83 7.59
C ASP A 68 5.35 3.65 8.83
N GLU A 69 4.29 4.46 8.72
CA GLU A 69 3.72 5.21 9.86
C GLU A 69 3.24 4.26 10.97
N TYR A 70 2.56 3.17 10.60
CA TYR A 70 2.14 2.14 11.54
C TYR A 70 3.36 1.49 12.20
N ALA A 71 4.33 1.03 11.42
CA ALA A 71 5.52 0.36 11.89
C ALA A 71 6.34 1.25 12.83
N ASP A 72 6.49 2.54 12.51
CA ASP A 72 7.18 3.52 13.35
C ASP A 72 6.48 3.75 14.69
N LYS A 73 5.15 3.83 14.68
CA LYS A 73 4.35 3.95 15.90
C LYS A 73 4.57 2.77 16.85
N TYR A 74 4.62 1.55 16.31
CA TYR A 74 4.85 0.34 17.12
C TYR A 74 6.33 0.05 17.38
N ARG A 75 7.26 0.65 16.62
CA ARG A 75 8.71 0.62 16.90
C ARG A 75 9.04 1.34 18.20
N GLY A 76 8.34 2.44 18.49
CA GLY A 76 8.52 3.24 19.71
C GLY A 76 8.07 2.58 21.00
N GLU A 77 7.20 1.55 20.94
CA GLU A 77 6.75 0.80 22.12
C GLU A 77 7.72 -0.31 22.54
N THR A 78 8.51 -0.85 21.60
CA THR A 78 9.53 -1.87 21.91
C THR A 78 10.82 -1.35 22.54
N THR A 79 11.04 -0.03 22.62
CA THR A 79 12.22 0.55 23.30
C THR A 79 11.93 1.16 24.67
N SER A 80 10.71 1.02 25.20
CA SER A 80 10.38 1.50 26.56
C SER A 80 9.98 0.34 27.49
N SER A 81 10.83 -0.69 27.56
CA SER A 81 10.76 -1.70 28.62
C SER A 81 12.14 -2.30 28.87
N HIS A 82 12.74 -1.87 29.97
CA HIS A 82 13.91 -2.41 30.68
C HIS A 82 15.30 -2.13 30.09
N GLU A 83 15.78 -0.90 30.31
CA GLU A 83 17.22 -0.69 30.56
C GLU A 83 17.56 -1.24 31.96
N VAL A 84 17.90 -2.53 32.04
CA VAL A 84 18.75 -3.02 33.13
C VAL A 84 20.18 -2.82 32.65
N GLY A 85 20.87 -1.86 33.28
CA GLY A 85 22.26 -1.61 33.03
C GLY A 85 23.11 -2.85 33.28
N ASN A 86 24.03 -3.14 32.38
CA ASN A 86 25.39 -3.52 32.72
C ASN A 86 26.32 -3.42 31.50
N ASN A 87 27.54 -2.95 31.78
CA ASN A 87 28.66 -2.75 30.88
C ASN A 87 29.05 -4.03 30.12
N ASP A 88 29.49 -3.90 28.86
CA ASP A 88 30.90 -4.12 28.48
C ASP A 88 31.10 -4.23 26.93
N ASN A 89 32.00 -3.39 26.43
CA ASN A 89 33.03 -3.62 25.42
C ASN A 89 32.68 -3.99 23.95
N ASN A 90 32.86 -2.96 23.09
CA ASN A 90 33.48 -2.94 21.77
C ASN A 90 33.36 -4.19 20.85
N SER A 91 32.55 -4.06 19.81
CA SER A 91 32.87 -4.58 18.47
C SER A 91 32.06 -3.84 17.41
N SER A 92 32.72 -2.97 16.64
CA SER A 92 32.20 -2.41 15.40
C SER A 92 31.90 -3.52 14.40
N SER A 93 30.63 -3.89 14.32
CA SER A 93 30.06 -4.57 13.18
C SER A 93 29.04 -3.63 12.57
N ASN A 94 29.33 -3.13 11.38
CA ASN A 94 28.34 -2.42 10.56
C ASN A 94 27.29 -3.45 10.14
N VAL A 95 26.37 -3.75 11.04
CA VAL A 95 25.16 -4.49 10.72
C VAL A 95 24.22 -3.48 10.08
N THR A 96 24.38 -3.25 8.77
CA THR A 96 23.24 -2.83 7.94
C THR A 96 22.26 -3.99 7.95
N SER A 97 21.46 -4.08 9.01
CA SER A 97 20.30 -4.94 9.06
C SER A 97 19.35 -4.39 8.00
N SER A 98 19.44 -4.91 6.77
CA SER A 98 18.34 -4.76 5.83
C SER A 98 17.19 -5.53 6.45
N ILE A 99 16.32 -4.79 7.13
CA ILE A 99 15.08 -5.32 7.69
C ILE A 99 14.24 -5.71 6.48
N VAL A 100 14.33 -6.97 6.07
CA VAL A 100 13.38 -7.56 5.11
C VAL A 100 12.04 -7.56 5.81
N THR A 101 11.17 -6.63 5.43
CA THR A 101 9.81 -6.60 5.96
C THR A 101 8.98 -7.71 5.31
N GLY A 102 7.92 -8.17 5.99
CA GLY A 102 7.00 -9.17 5.43
C GLY A 102 6.40 -8.73 4.08
N PHE A 103 6.33 -7.42 3.84
CA PHE A 103 5.95 -6.83 2.56
C PHE A 103 7.00 -7.04 1.46
N ASP A 104 8.30 -6.90 1.75
CA ASP A 104 9.36 -7.20 0.79
C ASP A 104 9.28 -8.65 0.32
N GLN A 105 8.93 -9.56 1.21
CA GLN A 105 8.73 -10.97 0.89
C GLN A 105 7.49 -11.17 0.00
N ILE A 106 6.39 -10.46 0.26
CA ILE A 106 5.20 -10.46 -0.61
C ILE A 106 5.53 -9.88 -2.00
N MET A 107 6.31 -8.80 -2.06
CA MET A 107 6.73 -8.14 -3.30
C MET A 107 7.72 -9.00 -4.11
N SER A 108 8.58 -9.76 -3.43
CA SER A 108 9.45 -10.76 -4.06
C SER A 108 8.64 -11.86 -4.73
N ILE A 109 7.60 -12.37 -4.06
CA ILE A 109 6.71 -13.41 -4.60
C ILE A 109 5.91 -12.91 -5.80
N VAL A 110 5.58 -11.62 -5.85
CA VAL A 110 4.86 -11.00 -6.99
C VAL A 110 5.79 -10.76 -8.19
N ARG A 111 7.08 -10.51 -7.98
CA ARG A 111 8.07 -10.32 -9.05
C ARG A 111 8.57 -11.62 -9.70
N GLU A 112 8.37 -12.77 -9.07
CA GLU A 112 8.87 -14.08 -9.54
C GLU A 112 7.86 -14.85 -10.43
N LYS A 113 6.81 -14.19 -10.91
CA LYS A 113 5.86 -14.71 -11.90
C LYS A 113 5.73 -13.77 -13.09
#